data_AF-A0A2J0L5P0-F1
#
_entry.id   AF-A0A2J0L5P0-F1
#
_cell.length_a   1.000
_cell.length_b   1.000
_cell.length_c   1.000
_cell.angle_alpha   90.00
_cell.angle_beta   90.00
_cell.angle_gamma   90.00
#
_symmetry.space_group_name_H-M   'P 1'
#
loop_
_entity.id
_entity.type
_entity.pdbx_description
1 polymer ?
#
loop_
_entity_poly.entity_id
_entity_poly.type
_entity_poly.pdbx_seq_one_letter_code
_entity_poly.pdbx_strand_id
1 'polypeptide(L)'
;MADVILFQPKTSKGSAKELLSRAPVGLLFVAAPLVKNNYKVKIIDQETDIYWLDELNKELNDSTICVGVSSRTGRQISEGLKFSKIVKDRYNIPIVWGGRTPKHVARTNNHEQFN
;
A
#
# COMPACT_ATOMS: atom_id res chain seq x y z
N MET A 1 9.07 -13.48 0.00
CA MET A 1 8.52 -13.10 -1.32
C MET A 1 7.02 -13.26 -1.24
N ALA A 2 6.30 -12.16 -1.39
CA ALA A 2 4.85 -12.09 -1.23
C ALA A 2 4.14 -12.08 -2.59
N ASP A 3 2.96 -12.72 -2.64
CA ASP A 3 2.06 -12.63 -3.78
C ASP A 3 1.36 -11.27 -3.78
N VAL A 4 0.91 -10.81 -2.61
CA VAL A 4 0.22 -9.52 -2.42
C VAL A 4 0.89 -8.72 -1.32
N ILE A 5 1.21 -7.46 -1.59
CA ILE A 5 1.72 -6.51 -0.58
C ILE A 5 0.65 -5.46 -0.29
N LEU A 6 0.27 -5.30 0.98
CA LEU A 6 -0.68 -4.29 1.44
C LEU A 6 0.05 -3.23 2.27
N PHE A 7 0.01 -1.99 1.81
CA PHE A 7 0.72 -0.87 2.40
C PHE A 7 -0.22 0.08 3.15
N GLN A 8 0.09 0.35 4.41
CA GLN A 8 -0.53 1.39 5.23
C GLN A 8 0.45 2.58 5.31
N PRO A 9 0.14 3.71 4.64
CA PRO A 9 0.97 4.90 4.72
C PRO A 9 0.84 5.57 6.09
N LYS A 10 1.89 6.25 6.53
CA LYS A 10 1.89 6.99 7.80
C LYS A 10 0.92 8.17 7.75
N THR A 11 0.27 8.39 8.87
CA THR A 11 -0.65 9.51 9.09
C THR A 11 0.07 10.72 9.66
N SER A 12 1.10 10.49 10.47
CA SER A 12 1.74 11.52 11.28
C SER A 12 3.03 12.11 10.68
N LYS A 13 3.49 13.21 11.29
CA LYS A 13 4.87 13.71 11.13
C LYS A 13 5.85 13.11 12.16
N GLY A 14 5.40 12.23 13.05
CA GLY A 14 6.26 11.50 14.00
C GLY A 14 6.31 12.09 15.41
N SER A 15 5.18 12.39 16.05
CA SER A 15 5.17 12.68 17.50
C SER A 15 4.87 11.43 18.32
N ALA A 16 5.54 11.26 19.47
CA ALA A 16 5.36 10.11 20.37
C ALA A 16 3.91 9.90 20.87
N LYS A 17 3.04 10.92 20.75
CA LYS A 17 1.62 10.85 21.11
C LYS A 17 0.75 10.19 20.01
N GLU A 18 1.30 10.00 18.81
CA GLU A 18 0.65 9.36 17.65
C GLU A 18 0.95 7.85 17.55
N LEU A 19 1.78 7.31 18.46
CA LEU A 19 2.06 5.87 18.63
C LEU A 19 0.85 5.04 19.09
N LEU A 20 -0.32 5.66 19.30
CA LEU A 20 -1.60 4.95 19.23
C LEU A 20 -1.90 4.59 17.77
N SER A 21 -0.96 3.91 17.11
CA SER A 21 -1.17 3.27 15.82
C SER A 21 -2.26 2.22 16.03
N ARG A 22 -3.48 2.60 15.66
CA ARG A 22 -4.59 1.65 15.62
C ARG A 22 -4.23 0.67 14.51
N ALA A 23 -4.24 -0.63 14.81
CA ALA A 23 -4.00 -1.68 13.84
C ALA A 23 -4.73 -1.37 12.52
N PRO A 24 -4.13 -1.65 11.35
CA PRO A 24 -4.73 -1.36 10.06
C PRO A 24 -5.88 -2.35 9.76
N VAL A 25 -6.98 -2.26 10.51
CA VAL A 25 -8.12 -3.20 10.47
C VAL A 25 -8.69 -3.35 9.06
N GLY A 26 -8.69 -2.27 8.27
CA GLY A 26 -9.10 -2.33 6.87
C GLY A 26 -8.21 -3.25 6.02
N LEU A 27 -6.88 -3.21 6.22
CA LEU A 27 -5.96 -4.11 5.53
C LEU A 27 -6.07 -5.54 6.06
N LEU A 28 -6.25 -5.72 7.37
CA LEU A 28 -6.48 -7.06 7.95
C LEU A 28 -7.73 -7.72 7.36
N PHE A 29 -8.80 -6.94 7.17
CA PHE A 29 -10.03 -7.43 6.54
C PHE A 29 -9.82 -7.83 5.08
N VAL A 30 -9.01 -7.08 4.32
CA VAL A 30 -8.65 -7.43 2.93
C VAL A 30 -7.70 -8.65 2.89
N ALA A 31 -6.78 -8.77 3.85
CA ALA A 31 -5.83 -9.87 3.93
C ALA A 31 -6.52 -11.21 4.26
N ALA A 32 -7.56 -11.21 5.09
CA ALA A 32 -8.24 -12.42 5.55
C ALA A 32 -8.71 -13.36 4.40
N PRO A 33 -9.48 -12.90 3.39
CA PRO A 33 -9.87 -13.76 2.27
C PRO A 33 -8.68 -14.15 1.38
N LEU A 34 -7.65 -13.31 1.25
CA LEU A 34 -6.46 -13.64 0.46
C LEU A 34 -5.68 -14.80 1.10
N VAL A 35 -5.42 -14.72 2.41
CA VAL A 35 -4.77 -15.79 3.16
C VAL A 35 -5.61 -17.07 3.14
N LYS A 36 -6.95 -16.96 3.27
CA LYS A 36 -7.86 -18.11 3.15
C LYS A 36 -7.77 -18.81 1.78
N ASN A 37 -7.42 -18.06 0.73
CA ASN A 37 -7.19 -18.59 -0.62
C ASN A 37 -5.71 -18.90 -0.90
N ASN A 38 -4.88 -19.06 0.14
CA ASN A 38 -3.47 -19.43 0.09
C ASN A 38 -2.53 -18.42 -0.58
N TYR A 39 -2.93 -17.15 -0.70
CA TYR A 39 -2.00 -16.09 -1.10
C TYR A 39 -1.06 -15.75 0.05
N LYS A 40 0.22 -15.59 -0.25
CA LYS A 40 1.23 -15.02 0.64
C LYS A 40 1.05 -13.51 0.69
N VAL A 41 0.45 -13.03 1.78
CA VAL A 41 0.19 -11.61 1.99
C VAL A 41 1.23 -11.01 2.92
N LYS A 42 1.85 -9.90 2.51
CA LYS A 42 2.68 -9.06 3.37
C LYS A 42 1.93 -7.77 3.67
N ILE A 43 1.78 -7.43 4.95
CA ILE A 43 1.32 -6.09 5.36
C ILE A 43 2.55 -5.29 5.77
N ILE A 44 2.68 -4.08 5.22
CA ILE A 44 3.72 -3.11 5.57
C ILE A 44 2.99 -1.88 6.12
N ASP A 45 3.24 -1.57 7.38
CA ASP A 45 2.68 -0.38 8.05
C ASP A 45 3.78 0.62 8.34
N GLN A 46 3.78 1.71 7.57
CA GLN A 46 4.79 2.76 7.61
C GLN A 46 4.83 3.52 8.94
N GLU A 47 3.76 3.45 9.75
CA GLU A 47 3.73 4.09 11.07
C GLU A 47 4.50 3.24 12.10
N THR A 48 4.50 1.92 11.95
CA THR A 48 5.15 0.99 12.88
C THR A 48 6.49 0.46 12.38
N ASP A 49 6.73 0.52 11.07
CA ASP A 49 7.93 0.00 10.42
C ASP A 49 8.80 1.13 9.87
N ILE A 50 9.86 1.46 10.61
CA ILE A 50 10.84 2.47 10.20
C ILE A 50 11.69 2.01 9.00
N TYR A 51 11.76 0.70 8.74
CA TYR A 51 12.52 0.06 7.66
C TYR A 51 11.60 -0.47 6.55
N TRP A 52 10.39 0.09 6.43
CA TRP A 52 9.36 -0.36 5.49
C TRP A 52 9.85 -0.49 4.04
N LEU A 53 10.82 0.35 3.63
CA LEU A 53 11.38 0.31 2.28
C LEU A 53 12.24 -0.93 2.06
N ASP A 54 13.00 -1.35 3.08
CA ASP A 54 13.82 -2.56 3.00
C ASP A 54 12.94 -3.81 2.98
N GLU A 55 11.87 -3.82 3.79
CA GLU A 55 10.88 -4.89 3.76
C GLU A 55 10.11 -4.93 2.43
N LEU A 56 9.80 -3.78 1.83
CA LEU A 56 9.26 -3.73 0.47
C LEU A 56 10.24 -4.35 -0.52
N ASN A 57 11.52 -3.98 -0.47
CA ASN A 57 12.55 -4.49 -1.39
C ASN A 57 12.76 -6.00 -1.27
N LYS A 58 12.66 -6.53 -0.05
CA LYS A 58 12.82 -7.95 0.27
C LYS A 58 11.64 -8.79 -0.22
N GLU A 59 10.43 -8.24 -0.15
CA GLU A 59 9.21 -9.00 -0.46
C GLU A 59 8.76 -8.87 -1.91
N LEU A 60 8.98 -7.71 -2.53
CA LEU A 60 8.55 -7.38 -3.89
C LEU A 60 9.44 -8.04 -4.94
N ASN A 61 8.81 -8.68 -5.93
CA ASN A 61 9.49 -9.41 -7.00
C ASN A 61 8.57 -9.62 -8.21
N ASP A 62 9.09 -10.24 -9.28
CA ASP A 62 8.35 -10.46 -10.54
C ASP A 62 7.12 -11.37 -10.41
N SER A 63 7.04 -12.21 -9.38
CA SER A 63 5.86 -13.05 -9.10
C SER A 63 4.81 -12.36 -8.22
N THR A 64 5.07 -11.14 -7.72
CA THR A 64 4.07 -10.37 -6.97
C THR A 64 2.93 -9.97 -7.91
N ILE A 65 1.70 -10.39 -7.59
CA ILE A 65 0.55 -10.21 -8.49
C ILE A 65 -0.06 -8.81 -8.41
N CYS A 66 0.02 -8.15 -7.26
CA CYS A 66 -0.42 -6.77 -7.08
C CYS A 66 0.08 -6.20 -5.75
N VAL A 67 0.00 -4.86 -5.66
CA VAL A 67 0.15 -4.15 -4.39
C VAL A 67 -1.10 -3.33 -4.08
N GLY A 68 -1.47 -3.27 -2.81
CA GLY A 68 -2.60 -2.49 -2.30
C GLY A 68 -2.11 -1.33 -1.44
N VAL A 69 -2.72 -0.15 -1.58
CA VAL A 69 -2.45 1.04 -0.76
C VAL A 69 -3.73 1.43 -0.02
N SER A 70 -3.68 1.41 1.31
CA SER A 70 -4.72 1.99 2.15
C SER A 70 -4.56 3.51 2.16
N SER A 71 -5.64 4.25 1.95
CA SER A 71 -5.60 5.70 1.96
C SER A 71 -6.79 6.29 2.72
N ARG A 72 -6.47 7.29 3.54
CA ARG A 72 -7.38 8.33 4.03
C ARG A 72 -6.83 9.67 3.53
N THR A 73 -7.70 10.68 3.43
CA THR A 73 -7.31 12.03 2.99
C THR A 73 -6.10 12.58 3.75
N GLY A 74 -5.29 13.41 3.09
CA GLY A 74 -4.14 14.09 3.69
C GLY A 74 -2.80 13.40 3.41
N ARG A 75 -1.89 13.38 4.39
CA ARG A 75 -0.49 12.92 4.24
C ARG A 75 -0.37 11.50 3.70
N GLN A 76 -1.32 10.62 4.01
CA GLN A 76 -1.34 9.26 3.49
C GLN A 76 -1.41 9.19 1.97
N ILE A 77 -2.02 10.17 1.29
CA ILE A 77 -2.01 10.24 -0.17
C ILE A 77 -0.58 10.47 -0.66
N SER A 78 0.13 11.44 -0.08
CA SER A 78 1.50 11.77 -0.50
C SER A 78 2.46 10.60 -0.28
N GLU A 79 2.34 9.89 0.85
CA GLU A 79 3.19 8.74 1.16
C GLU A 79 2.81 7.50 0.34
N GLY A 80 1.51 7.29 0.09
CA GLY A 80 1.04 6.25 -0.83
C GLY A 80 1.48 6.48 -2.28
N LEU A 81 1.58 7.74 -2.72
CA LEU A 81 2.08 8.09 -4.05
C LEU A 81 3.57 7.81 -4.16
N LYS A 82 4.36 8.09 -3.11
CA LYS A 82 5.77 7.71 -3.04
C LYS A 82 5.94 6.20 -3.15
N PHE A 83 5.19 5.44 -2.35
CA PHE A 83 5.16 3.98 -2.45
C PHE A 83 4.82 3.51 -3.87
N SER A 84 3.76 4.05 -4.46
CA SER A 84 3.30 3.67 -5.79
C SER A 84 4.32 3.99 -6.88
N LYS A 85 5.00 5.14 -6.78
CA LYS A 85 6.09 5.50 -7.68
C LYS A 85 7.24 4.50 -7.60
N ILE A 86 7.67 4.14 -6.39
CA ILE A 86 8.76 3.16 -6.19
C ILE A 86 8.42 1.81 -6.81
N VAL A 87 7.17 1.34 -6.66
CA VAL A 87 6.73 0.08 -7.26
C VAL A 87 6.73 0.19 -8.80
N LYS A 88 6.12 1.24 -9.37
CA LYS A 88 6.06 1.44 -10.82
C LYS A 88 7.41 1.61 -11.50
N ASP A 89 8.36 2.25 -10.81
CA ASP A 89 9.71 2.48 -11.35
C ASP A 89 10.51 1.16 -11.47
N ARG A 90 10.05 0.07 -10.85
CA ARG A 90 10.77 -1.21 -10.77
C ARG A 90 10.02 -2.39 -11.37
N TYR A 91 8.70 -2.40 -11.24
CA TYR A 91 7.85 -3.51 -11.65
C TYR A 91 6.58 -3.01 -12.35
N ASN A 92 6.18 -3.71 -13.41
CA ASN A 92 4.95 -3.43 -14.13
C ASN A 92 3.78 -4.25 -13.56
N ILE A 93 3.43 -4.00 -12.29
CA ILE A 93 2.37 -4.72 -11.57
C ILE A 93 1.20 -3.80 -11.17
N PRO A 94 -0.03 -4.32 -11.08
CA PRO A 94 -1.19 -3.53 -10.65
C PRO A 94 -1.01 -2.92 -9.26
N ILE A 95 -1.40 -1.64 -9.13
CA ILE A 95 -1.43 -0.90 -7.86
C ILE A 95 -2.88 -0.53 -7.55
N VAL A 96 -3.44 -1.12 -6.50
CA VAL A 96 -4.84 -0.94 -6.09
C VAL A 96 -4.91 0.02 -4.92
N TRP A 97 -5.70 1.09 -5.04
CA TRP A 97 -5.92 2.05 -3.96
C TRP A 97 -7.28 1.85 -3.31
N GLY A 98 -7.34 1.86 -1.97
CA GLY A 98 -8.57 1.67 -1.22
C GLY A 98 -8.59 2.44 0.11
N GLY A 99 -9.61 2.21 0.95
CA GLY A 99 -9.75 2.84 2.27
C GLY A 99 -10.89 3.87 2.37
N ARG A 100 -11.06 4.47 3.55
CA ARG A 100 -12.10 5.49 3.81
C ARG A 100 -11.65 6.85 3.27
N THR A 101 -11.46 6.93 1.96
CA THR A 101 -11.92 7.95 1.00
C THR A 101 -11.41 7.58 -0.41
N PRO A 102 -12.21 6.91 -1.26
CA PRO A 102 -11.86 6.67 -2.66
C PRO A 102 -12.82 7.36 -3.67
N LYS A 103 -13.80 8.15 -3.23
CA LYS A 103 -14.82 8.72 -4.14
C LYS A 103 -14.28 9.73 -5.16
N HIS A 104 -13.06 10.27 -4.99
CA HIS A 104 -12.47 11.27 -5.90
C HIS A 104 -11.23 10.79 -6.69
N VAL A 105 -10.70 9.59 -6.43
CA VAL A 105 -9.48 9.08 -7.11
C VAL A 105 -9.74 7.70 -7.71
N ALA A 106 -10.88 7.55 -8.39
CA ALA A 106 -11.06 6.48 -9.37
C ALA A 106 -10.69 7.05 -10.75
N ARG A 107 -9.38 7.21 -11.01
CA ARG A 107 -8.83 7.29 -12.36
C ARG A 107 -7.91 6.09 -12.53
N THR A 108 -8.49 4.99 -12.99
CA THR A 108 -7.73 3.95 -13.67
C THR A 108 -7.21 4.56 -14.96
N ASN A 109 -5.88 4.66 -15.11
CA ASN A 109 -5.27 5.09 -16.36
C ASN A 109 -5.60 4.06 -17.44
N ASN A 110 -6.64 4.33 -18.22
CA ASN A 110 -6.65 3.90 -19.61
C ASN A 110 -5.67 4.80 -20.35
N HIS A 111 -4.85 4.15 -21.18
CA HIS A 111 -3.96 4.79 -22.13
C HIS A 111 -4.72 5.82 -23.00
N GLU A 112 -3.95 6.73 -23.60
CA GLU A 112 -4.37 7.90 -24.41
C GLU A 112 -4.67 9.15 -23.54
N GLN A 113 -4.02 10.32 -23.69
CA GLN A 113 -3.38 10.94 -24.84
C GLN A 113 -2.20 11.82 -24.35
N PHE A 114 -1.05 11.68 -25.00
CA PHE A 114 -0.16 12.82 -25.23
C PHE A 114 -0.66 13.48 -26.52
N ASN A 115 -1.06 14.74 -26.42
CA ASN A 115 -0.93 15.79 -27.44
C ASN A 115 -1.28 17.12 -26.80
#